data_AF-A0A2P8MEZ6-F1
#
_entry.id   AF-A0A2P8MEZ6-F1
#
_cell.length_a   1.000
_cell.length_b   1.000
_cell.length_c   1.000
_cell.angle_alpha   90.00
_cell.angle_beta   90.00
_cell.angle_gamma   90.00
#
_symmetry.space_group_name_H-M   'P 1'
#
loop_
_entity.id
_entity.type
_entity.pdbx_description
1 polymer ?
#
loop_
_entity_poly.entity_id
_entity_poly.type
_entity_poly.pdbx_seq_one_letter_code
_entity_poly.pdbx_strand_id
1 'polypeptide(L)' 'MAASIKFEIKEQIAVLSESSKGWKKELNLISWNGREPKYDLRDWDEEHSKMGKGITLSNEEVKRLKEILNEMNV' A
#
# COMPACT_ATOMS: atom_id res chain seq x y z
N MET A 1 -8.17 12.21 22.52
CA MET A 1 -7.63 12.76 21.26
C MET A 1 -7.40 11.60 20.32
N ALA A 2 -8.00 11.59 19.13
CA ALA A 2 -7.65 10.60 18.12
C ALA A 2 -6.22 10.89 17.65
N ALA A 3 -5.30 9.94 17.84
CA ALA A 3 -3.95 10.07 17.33
C ALA A 3 -4.04 10.12 15.79
N SER A 4 -3.73 11.26 15.20
CA SER A 4 -3.61 11.41 13.76
C SER A 4 -2.52 10.46 13.26
N ILE A 5 -2.90 9.50 12.41
CA ILE A 5 -1.96 8.56 11.80
C ILE A 5 -1.03 9.36 10.89
N LYS A 6 0.27 9.33 11.17
CA LYS A 6 1.29 9.89 10.30
C LYS A 6 1.80 8.79 9.37
N PHE A 7 2.02 9.12 8.12
CA PHE A 7 2.62 8.21 7.16
C PHE A 7 3.61 8.95 6.28
N GLU A 8 4.59 8.22 5.78
CA GLU A 8 5.54 8.70 4.79
C GLU A 8 5.69 7.61 3.72
N ILE A 9 5.35 7.94 2.47
CA ILE A 9 5.58 7.06 1.33
C ILE A 9 7.07 7.12 1.01
N LYS A 10 7.80 6.04 1.31
CA LYS A 10 9.23 5.92 1.04
C LYS A 10 9.50 5.56 -0.41
N GLU A 11 8.62 4.77 -1.01
CA GLU A 11 8.74 4.32 -2.40
C GLU A 11 7.36 4.02 -2.99
N GLN A 12 7.13 4.44 -4.23
CA GLN A 12 5.96 4.06 -5.01
C GLN A 12 6.34 2.94 -5.96
N ILE A 13 5.77 1.75 -5.76
CA ILE A 13 6.26 0.54 -6.44
C ILE A 13 5.45 0.26 -7.70
N ALA A 14 4.12 0.19 -7.57
CA ALA A 14 3.25 -0.10 -8.71
C ALA A 14 1.81 0.38 -8.47
N VAL A 15 1.14 0.74 -9.55
CA VAL A 15 -0.32 0.96 -9.60
C VAL A 15 -0.99 -0.30 -10.13
N LEU A 16 -1.90 -0.89 -9.36
CA LEU A 16 -2.65 -2.10 -9.73
C LEU A 16 -3.89 -1.76 -10.55
N SER A 17 -4.56 -0.66 -10.22
CA SER A 17 -5.77 -0.22 -10.92
C SER A 17 -6.05 1.25 -10.65
N GLU A 18 -6.75 1.89 -11.58
CA GLU A 18 -7.26 3.26 -11.42
C GLU A 18 -8.78 3.26 -11.53
N SER A 19 -9.43 4.00 -10.64
CA SER A 19 -10.87 4.19 -10.65
C SER A 19 -11.28 5.37 -11.53
N SER A 20 -12.53 5.40 -11.97
CA SER A 20 -13.11 6.52 -12.71
C SER A 20 -13.14 7.85 -11.94
N LYS A 21 -12.86 7.83 -10.63
CA LYS A 21 -12.77 9.02 -9.76
C LYS A 21 -11.33 9.43 -9.48
N GLY A 22 -10.35 8.90 -10.22
CA GLY A 22 -8.92 9.23 -10.08
C GLY A 22 -8.21 8.51 -8.93
N TRP A 23 -8.93 7.74 -8.10
CA TRP A 23 -8.30 6.95 -7.05
C TRP A 23 -7.51 5.81 -7.63
N LYS A 24 -6.30 5.59 -7.13
CA LYS A 24 -5.37 4.56 -7.57
C LYS A 24 -5.15 3.54 -6.46
N LYS A 25 -5.30 2.27 -6.80
CA LYS A 25 -4.86 1.18 -5.94
C LYS A 25 -3.38 0.94 -6.17
N GLU A 26 -2.58 1.16 -5.14
CA GLU A 26 -1.12 1.16 -5.27
C GLU A 26 -0.48 0.23 -4.26
N LEU A 27 0.61 -0.42 -4.69
CA LEU A 27 1.58 -1.05 -3.80
C LEU A 27 2.73 -0.07 -3.58
N ASN A 28 2.94 0.32 -2.34
CA ASN A 28 3.95 1.29 -1.93
C ASN A 28 4.74 0.77 -0.73
N LEU A 29 5.91 1.34 -0.47
CA LEU A 29 6.65 1.16 0.78
C LEU A 29 6.36 2.37 1.70
N ILE A 30 5.76 2.13 2.86
CA ILE A 30 5.25 3.19 3.74
C ILE A 30 5.78 3.03 5.17
N SER A 31 6.31 4.13 5.71
CA SER A 31 6.61 4.25 7.14
C SER A 31 5.39 4.81 7.88
N TRP A 32 4.81 4.00 8.75
CA TRP A 32 3.67 4.41 9.58
C TRP A 32 4.15 4.91 10.95
N ASN A 33 3.77 6.13 11.31
CA ASN A 33 4.12 6.78 12.58
C ASN A 33 5.63 6.78 12.87
N GLY A 34 6.46 6.92 11.83
CA GLY A 34 7.92 6.91 11.94
C GLY A 34 8.54 5.53 12.24
N ARG A 35 7.77 4.44 12.09
CA ARG A 35 8.27 3.07 12.26
C ARG A 35 8.99 2.59 10.99
N GLU A 36 9.59 1.41 11.09
CA GLU A 36 10.20 0.76 9.93
C GLU A 36 9.22 0.68 8.75
N PRO A 37 9.66 1.05 7.53
CA PRO A 37 8.82 1.00 6.35
C PRO A 37 8.34 -0.43 6.06
N LYS A 38 7.07 -0.55 5.70
CA LYS A 38 6.44 -1.82 5.31
C LYS A 38 5.76 -1.68 3.97
N TYR A 39 5.59 -2.80 3.28
CA TYR A 39 4.80 -2.82 2.06
C TYR A 39 3.34 -2.56 2.40
N ASP A 40 2.68 -1.81 1.55
CA ASP A 40 1.32 -1.41 1.79
C ASP A 40 0.55 -1.36 0.48
N LEU A 41 -0.55 -2.09 0.43
CA LEU A 41 -1.44 -2.16 -0.71
C LEU A 41 -2.76 -1.48 -0.34
N ARG A 42 -3.01 -0.29 -0.87
CA ARG A 42 -4.24 0.47 -0.60
C ARG A 42 -4.64 1.42 -1.71
N ASP A 43 -5.87 1.90 -1.63
CA ASP A 43 -6.35 2.97 -2.49
C ASP A 43 -5.87 4.35 -1.98
N TRP A 44 -5.36 5.17 -2.89
CA TRP A 44 -4.95 6.55 -2.68
C TRP A 44 -5.72 7.48 -3.62
N ASP A 45 -5.96 8.71 -3.18
CA ASP A 45 -6.39 9.78 -4.08
C ASP A 45 -5.21 10.29 -4.94
N GLU A 46 -5.51 11.13 -5.93
CA GLU A 46 -4.51 11.62 -6.90
C GLU A 46 -3.33 12.36 -6.26
N GLU A 47 -3.53 12.99 -5.10
CA GLU A 47 -2.52 13.77 -4.37
C GLU A 47 -1.92 13.03 -3.16
N HIS A 48 -2.23 11.74 -2.96
CA HIS A 48 -1.84 10.94 -1.78
C HIS A 48 -2.18 11.60 -0.44
N SER A 49 -3.21 12.46 -0.41
CA SER A 49 -3.69 13.19 0.76
C SER A 49 -4.69 12.36 1.57
N LYS A 50 -5.42 11.47 0.90
CA LYS A 50 -6.42 10.58 1.48
C LYS A 50 -6.10 9.15 1.12
N MET A 51 -6.20 8.30 2.13
CA MET A 51 -6.07 6.85 2.00
C MET A 51 -7.43 6.19 2.17
N GLY A 52 -7.69 5.19 1.33
CA GLY A 52 -8.83 4.30 1.40
C GLY A 52 -8.56 3.07 2.26
N LYS A 53 -9.37 2.03 2.05
CA LYS A 53 -9.12 0.72 2.68
C LYS A 53 -7.90 0.07 2.03
N GLY A 54 -7.17 -0.69 2.82
CA GLY A 54 -6.00 -1.43 2.35
C GLY A 54 -5.39 -2.29 3.43
N ILE A 55 -4.23 -2.84 3.13
CA ILE A 55 -3.50 -3.76 4.01
C ILE A 55 -2.02 -3.40 4.03
N THR A 56 -1.44 -3.36 5.22
CA THR A 56 0.00 -3.29 5.40
C THR A 56 0.53 -4.71 5.55
N LEU A 57 1.57 -5.05 4.80
CA LEU A 57 2.19 -6.36 4.74
C LEU A 57 3.64 -6.25 5.23
N SER A 58 4.03 -7.17 6.10
CA SER A 58 5.44 -7.40 6.43
C SER A 58 6.21 -7.97 5.23
N ASN A 59 7.55 -7.90 5.31
CA ASN A 59 8.42 -8.49 4.28
C ASN A 59 8.16 -10.00 4.10
N GLU A 60 7.85 -10.73 5.17
CA GLU A 60 7.54 -12.16 5.12
C GLU A 60 6.21 -12.43 4.43
N GLU A 61 5.18 -11.63 4.74
CA GLU A 61 3.87 -11.73 4.08
C GLU A 61 3.96 -11.41 2.58
N VAL A 62 4.72 -10.39 2.18
CA VAL A 62 4.92 -10.08 0.75
C VAL A 62 5.70 -11.18 0.04
N LYS A 63 6.74 -11.73 0.67
CA LYS A 63 7.48 -12.85 0.09
C LYS A 63 6.56 -14.05 -0.13
N ARG A 64 5.73 -14.39 0.86
CA ARG A 64 4.79 -15.50 0.75
C ARG A 64 3.69 -15.21 -0.28
N LEU A 65 3.17 -13.99 -0.33
CA LEU A 65 2.18 -13.57 -1.31
C LEU A 65 2.75 -13.69 -2.74
N LYS A 66 3.99 -13.27 -2.96
CA LYS A 66 4.67 -13.40 -4.26
C LYS A 66 4.77 -14.86 -4.71
N GLU A 67 5.14 -15.78 -3.82
CA GLU A 67 5.17 -17.22 -4.12
C GLU A 67 3.79 -17.73 -4.54
N ILE A 68 2.74 -17.39 -3.78
CA ILE A 68 1.36 -17.79 -4.08
C ILE A 68 0.92 -17.23 -5.44
N LEU A 69 1.15 -15.94 -5.69
CA LEU A 69 0.74 -15.29 -6.95
C LEU A 69 1.43 -15.90 -8.18
N ASN A 70 2.69 -16.33 -8.06
CA ASN A 70 3.41 -17.00 -9.15
C ASN A 70 2.88 -18.41 -9.45
N GLU A 71 2.26 -19.07 -8.48
CA GLU A 71 1.63 -20.39 -8.64
C GLU A 71 0.17 -20.28 -9.10
N MET A 72 -0.46 -19.11 -8.97
CA MET A 72 -1.83 -18.87 -9.39
C MET A 72 -1.92 -18.77 -10.92
N ASN A 73 -2.84 -19.54 -11.51
CA ASN A 73 -3.17 -19.44 -12.94
C ASN A 73 -4.33 -18.45 -13.13
N VAL A 74 -4.00 -17.16 -13.05
CA VAL A 74 -4.91 -16.01 -13.24
C VAL A 74 -4.84 -15.44 -14.65
#